data_AF-A0A8X6IAJ4-F1
#
_entry.id   AF-A0A8X6IAJ4-F1
#
_cell.length_a   1.000
_cell.length_b   1.000
_cell.length_c   1.000
_cell.angle_alpha   90.00
_cell.angle_beta   90.00
_cell.angle_gamma   90.00
#
_symmetry.space_group_name_H-M   'P 1'
#
loop_
_entity.id
_entity.type
_entity.pdbx_description
1 polymer ?
#
loop_
_entity_poly.entity_id
_entity_poly.type
_entity_poly.pdbx_seq_one_letter_code
_entity_poly.pdbx_strand_id
1 'polypeptide(L)'
;MRVRRPPRLLQSNSNNSSMFVPTTLKSCSHVFLRVDSVQPPLSQNYTGPHEVIRRTDKVFTILINGRKKAALPDRKPAFGLG
;
A
#
# COMPACT_ATOMS: atom_id res chain seq x y z
N MET A 1 -42.88 -5.45 -9.10
CA MET A 1 -41.89 -5.70 -10.17
C MET A 1 -40.60 -4.96 -9.85
N ARG A 2 -39.43 -5.62 -9.78
CA ARG A 2 -38.13 -4.95 -9.53
C ARG A 2 -37.33 -4.90 -10.83
N VAL A 3 -37.09 -3.70 -11.35
CA VAL A 3 -36.23 -3.46 -12.51
C VAL A 3 -34.79 -3.77 -12.11
N ARG A 4 -34.15 -4.75 -12.77
CA ARG A 4 -32.74 -5.06 -12.54
C ARG A 4 -31.89 -3.93 -13.10
N ARG A 5 -31.08 -3.28 -12.24
CA ARG A 5 -30.08 -2.30 -12.69
C ARG A 5 -29.00 -3.02 -13.50
N PRO A 6 -28.54 -2.48 -14.65
CA PRO A 6 -27.47 -3.10 -15.42
C PRO A 6 -26.16 -3.15 -14.62
N PRO A 7 -25.29 -4.14 -14.86
CA PRO A 7 -23.98 -4.20 -14.22
C PRO A 7 -23.19 -2.94 -14.59
N ARG A 8 -22.69 -2.25 -13.57
CA ARG A 8 -21.85 -1.07 -13.75
C ARG A 8 -20.56 -1.54 -14.43
N LEU A 9 -20.39 -1.24 -15.71
CA LEU A 9 -19.13 -1.50 -16.41
C LEU A 9 -18.02 -0.81 -15.61
N LEU A 10 -17.02 -1.57 -15.18
CA LEU A 10 -15.78 -1.04 -14.59
C LEU A 10 -15.11 -0.20 -15.67
N GLN A 11 -15.41 1.10 -15.68
CA GLN A 11 -14.70 2.06 -16.51
C GLN A 11 -13.25 2.05 -16.03
N SER A 12 -12.39 1.38 -16.79
CA SER A 12 -10.94 1.47 -16.67
C SER A 12 -10.55 2.91 -16.99
N ASN A 13 -10.62 3.76 -15.98
CA ASN A 13 -10.09 5.10 -16.07
C ASN A 13 -8.57 4.97 -16.07
N SER A 14 -7.96 4.95 -17.27
CA SER A 14 -6.53 5.12 -17.45
C SER A 14 -6.14 6.58 -17.16
N ASN A 15 -6.42 7.02 -15.93
CA ASN A 15 -5.76 8.19 -15.37
C ASN A 15 -4.31 7.79 -15.20
N ASN A 16 -3.44 8.37 -16.03
CA ASN A 16 -1.98 8.36 -15.90
C ASN A 16 -1.58 9.17 -14.64
N SER A 17 -2.11 8.74 -13.50
CA SER A 17 -1.87 9.26 -12.17
C SER A 17 -0.51 8.73 -11.76
N SER A 18 0.54 9.41 -12.22
CA SER A 18 1.89 9.24 -11.70
C SER A 18 1.77 9.31 -10.18
N MET A 19 1.90 8.16 -9.53
CA MET A 19 1.83 8.08 -8.08
C MET A 19 2.98 8.95 -7.59
N PHE A 20 2.69 10.05 -6.88
CA PHE A 20 3.75 10.83 -6.27
C PHE A 20 4.35 9.97 -5.15
N VAL A 21 5.41 9.24 -5.50
CA VAL A 21 6.17 8.41 -4.58
C VAL A 21 7.34 9.26 -4.09
N PRO A 22 7.41 9.59 -2.78
CA PRO A 22 8.57 10.23 -2.18
C PRO A 22 9.87 9.61 -2.68
N THR A 23 10.86 10.43 -3.05
CA THR A 23 12.13 9.96 -3.61
C THR A 23 12.84 8.97 -2.67
N THR A 24 12.65 9.12 -1.37
CA THR A 24 13.15 8.21 -0.33
C THR A 24 12.63 6.78 -0.51
N LEU A 25 11.36 6.58 -0.88
CA LEU A 25 10.77 5.25 -1.11
C LEU A 25 11.37 4.53 -2.32
N LYS A 26 11.96 5.27 -3.27
CA LYS A 26 12.67 4.68 -4.41
C LYS A 26 13.95 3.96 -3.97
N SER A 27 14.61 4.46 -2.92
CA SER A 27 15.89 3.94 -2.43
C SER A 27 15.85 3.25 -1.06
N CYS A 28 14.70 3.15 -0.40
CA CYS A 28 14.60 2.49 0.92
C CYS A 28 15.17 1.06 0.90
N SER A 29 15.66 0.53 2.02
CA SER A 29 15.94 -0.90 2.16
C SER A 29 14.77 -1.65 2.79
N HIS A 30 14.01 -0.97 3.65
CA HIS A 30 12.91 -1.54 4.40
C HIS A 30 11.65 -0.67 4.30
N VAL A 31 10.48 -1.30 4.50
CA VAL A 31 9.19 -0.62 4.58
C VAL A 31 8.36 -1.14 5.76
N PHE A 32 7.46 -0.30 6.26
CA PHE A 32 6.46 -0.68 7.25
C PHE A 32 5.12 -0.97 6.56
N LEU A 33 4.45 -2.06 6.93
CA LEU A 33 3.14 -2.43 6.43
C LEU A 33 2.05 -2.02 7.39
N ARG A 34 1.02 -1.36 6.89
CA ARG A 34 -0.17 -1.07 7.67
C ARG A 34 -0.92 -2.34 8.03
N VAL A 35 -1.42 -2.40 9.26
CA VAL A 35 -2.35 -3.41 9.74
C VAL A 35 -3.76 -2.85 9.58
N ASP A 36 -4.52 -3.40 8.64
CA ASP A 36 -5.89 -2.95 8.35
C ASP A 36 -6.96 -3.65 9.21
N SER A 37 -6.57 -4.63 10.01
CA SER A 37 -7.48 -5.25 10.99
C SER A 37 -7.74 -4.31 12.17
N VAL A 38 -8.93 -4.41 12.77
CA VAL A 38 -9.20 -3.81 14.08
C VAL A 38 -8.16 -4.34 15.05
N GLN A 39 -7.45 -3.45 15.72
CA GLN A 39 -6.46 -3.81 16.71
C GLN A 39 -6.90 -3.33 18.10
N PRO A 40 -6.40 -3.98 19.17
CA PRO A 40 -6.62 -3.49 20.53
C PRO A 40 -6.16 -2.03 20.70
N PRO A 41 -6.68 -1.30 21.69
CA PRO A 41 -6.16 0.01 22.06
C PRO A 41 -4.63 -0.04 22.25
N LEU A 42 -3.92 1.01 21.78
CA LEU A 42 -2.46 1.17 21.91
C LEU A 42 -1.59 0.17 21.12
N SER A 43 -2.18 -0.60 20.22
CA SER A 43 -1.44 -1.43 19.27
C SER A 43 -0.80 -0.61 18.14
N GLN A 44 0.31 -1.09 17.62
CA GLN A 44 0.98 -0.46 16.49
C GLN A 44 0.18 -0.70 15.20
N ASN A 45 -0.22 0.37 14.53
CA ASN A 45 -0.96 0.30 13.25
C ASN A 45 -0.11 -0.16 12.06
N TYR A 46 1.17 -0.40 12.28
CA TYR A 46 2.11 -0.84 11.26
C TYR A 46 2.99 -1.97 11.81
N THR A 47 3.42 -2.86 10.92
CA THR A 47 4.40 -3.91 11.19
C THR A 47 5.65 -3.66 10.36
N GLY A 48 6.80 -4.15 10.81
CA GLY A 48 8.08 -3.99 10.11
C GLY A 48 9.10 -3.31 11.01
N PRO A 49 10.35 -3.13 10.56
CA PRO A 49 10.79 -2.99 9.17
C PRO A 49 10.85 -4.31 8.39
N HIS A 50 10.28 -4.34 7.18
CA HIS A 50 10.33 -5.49 6.27
C HIS A 50 11.28 -5.22 5.11
N GLU A 51 12.18 -6.15 4.83
CA GLU A 51 13.15 -6.05 3.73
C GLU A 51 12.45 -5.99 2.37
N VAL A 52 12.86 -5.06 1.51
CA VAL A 52 12.36 -4.95 0.15
C VAL A 52 13.27 -5.70 -0.82
N ILE A 53 12.77 -6.80 -1.36
CA ILE A 53 13.51 -7.68 -2.28
C ILE A 53 13.27 -7.36 -3.77
N ARG A 54 12.19 -6.62 -4.09
CA ARG A 54 11.92 -6.12 -5.47
C ARG A 54 11.08 -4.86 -5.44
N ARG A 55 11.33 -3.94 -6.38
CA ARG A 55 10.55 -2.71 -6.56
C ARG A 55 9.99 -2.61 -7.98
N THR A 56 8.78 -2.09 -8.10
CA THR A 56 8.21 -1.52 -9.33
C THR A 56 7.60 -0.16 -9.00
N ASP A 57 7.19 0.61 -10.01
CA ASP A 57 6.64 1.96 -9.81
C ASP A 57 5.42 2.02 -8.90
N LYS A 58 4.71 0.89 -8.74
CA LYS A 58 3.45 0.80 -8.00
C LYS A 58 3.50 -0.16 -6.82
N VAL A 59 4.44 -1.10 -6.79
CA VAL A 59 4.42 -2.24 -5.86
C VAL A 59 5.82 -2.55 -5.33
N PHE A 60 5.92 -2.74 -4.02
CA PHE A 60 7.07 -3.36 -3.38
C PHE A 60 6.82 -4.85 -3.19
N THR A 61 7.83 -5.67 -3.43
CA THR A 61 7.86 -7.05 -2.96
C THR A 61 8.77 -7.11 -1.74
N ILE A 62 8.23 -7.57 -0.62
CA ILE A 62 8.93 -7.62 0.66
C ILE A 62 9.03 -9.04 1.19
N LEU A 63 9.98 -9.28 2.08
CA LEU A 63 10.15 -10.56 2.76
C LEU A 63 9.59 -10.48 4.19
N ILE A 64 8.63 -11.34 4.51
CA ILE A 64 8.05 -11.47 5.85
C ILE A 64 8.10 -12.95 6.24
N ASN A 65 8.85 -13.29 7.29
CA ASN A 65 8.99 -14.67 7.78
C ASN A 65 9.36 -15.67 6.66
N GLY A 66 10.31 -15.28 5.79
CA GLY A 66 10.73 -16.09 4.64
C GLY A 66 9.75 -16.12 3.46
N ARG A 67 8.61 -15.43 3.55
CA ARG A 67 7.58 -15.38 2.50
C ARG A 67 7.57 -14.05 1.78
N LYS A 68 7.48 -14.09 0.45
CA LYS A 68 7.36 -12.89 -0.39
C LYS A 68 5.94 -12.35 -0.30
N LYS A 69 5.78 -11.06 -0.03
CA LYS A 69 4.49 -10.35 -0.07
C LYS A 69 4.56 -9.12 -0.94
N ALA A 70 3.48 -8.85 -1.67
CA ALA A 70 3.31 -7.62 -2.42
C ALA A 70 2.70 -6.55 -1.50
N ALA A 71 3.24 -5.34 -1.55
CA ALA A 71 2.84 -4.20 -0.76
C ALA A 71 2.73 -2.98 -1.66
N LEU A 72 1.65 -2.22 -1.51
CA LEU A 72 1.54 -0.90 -2.15
C LEU A 72 2.22 0.13 -1.25
N PRO A 73 2.96 1.09 -1.81
CA PRO A 73 3.38 2.27 -1.06
C PRO A 73 2.13 2.95 -0.46
N ASP A 74 2.09 3.13 0.85
CA ASP A 74 1.00 3.89 1.46
C ASP A 74 1.15 5.37 1.06
N ARG A 75 0.04 5.96 0.61
CA ARG A 75 -0.02 7.36 0.14
C ARG A 75 -0.45 8.32 1.23
N LYS A 76 -0.57 7.87 2.47
CA LYS A 76 -0.84 8.79 3.58
C LYS A 76 0.36 9.74 3.72
N PRO A 77 0.14 11.06 3.70
CA PRO A 77 1.19 11.99 4.02
C PRO A 77 1.67 11.66 5.44
N ALA A 78 2.95 11.29 5.56
CA ALA A 78 3.61 11.20 6.85
C ALA A 78 3.85 12.64 7.32
N PHE A 79 2.82 13.27 7.89
CA PHE A 79 3.01 14.48 8.68
C PHE A 79 3.68 14.06 9.99
N GLY A 80 5.01 13.99 9.98
CA GLY A 80 5.77 14.04 11.22
C GLY A 80 5.58 15.43 11.81
N LEU A 81 4.86 15.50 12.92
CA LEU A 81 4.76 16.68 13.77
C LEU A 81 6.18 17.09 14.18
N GLY A 82 6.56 18.32 13.85
CA GLY A 82 7.61 19.04 14.56
C GLY A 82 7.12 19.55 15.89
#